data_AF-A0A1V2QJL4-F1
#
_entry.id   AF-A0A1V2QJL4-F1
#
_cell.length_a   1.000
_cell.length_b   1.000
_cell.length_c   1.000
_cell.angle_alpha   90.00
_cell.angle_beta   90.00
_cell.angle_gamma   90.00
#
_symmetry.space_group_name_H-M   'P 1'
#
loop_
_entity.id
_entity.type
_entity.pdbx_description
1 polymer ?
#
loop_
_entity_poly.entity_id
_entity_poly.type
_entity_poly.pdbx_seq_one_letter_code
_entity_poly.pdbx_strand_id
1 'polypeptide(L)'
;MSSPPRGELAAQLAPVVREAVEAIGFDLETLDVNQAGRRRLVKVVVDGDEGIGLDEVAQASRAVSAALDAHEHLIAGPYTLEVTSPGADRPLTRPRHWKRSRLRLVKVKQPDQVEWFGRVGEADDTGVVLLVKGELRRVEYETIERAVVEVEFKQPPVEELALLEGKHLKEESE
;
A
#
# COMPACT_ATOMS: atom_id res chain seq x y z
N MET A 1 -2.88 23.47 28.83
CA MET A 1 -3.16 22.06 28.55
C MET A 1 -1.93 21.49 27.84
N SER A 2 -1.36 20.41 28.36
CA SER A 2 -0.11 19.84 27.83
C SER A 2 -0.39 19.22 26.46
N SER A 3 0.42 19.52 25.44
CA SER A 3 0.29 18.86 24.13
C SER A 3 0.52 17.35 24.30
N PRO A 4 -0.37 16.50 23.77
CA PRO A 4 -0.16 15.06 23.82
C PRO A 4 1.13 14.67 23.08
N PRO A 5 1.87 13.65 23.56
CA PRO A 5 3.02 13.09 22.86
C PRO A 5 2.65 12.67 21.43
N ARG A 6 3.62 12.74 20.51
CA ARG A 6 3.41 12.58 19.05
C ARG A 6 2.56 11.36 18.66
N GLY A 7 2.78 10.21 19.32
CA GLY A 7 2.03 8.99 19.04
C GLY A 7 0.61 8.97 19.59
N GLU A 8 0.33 9.70 20.66
CA GLU A 8 -0.97 9.69 21.33
C GLU A 8 -2.02 10.47 20.55
N LEU A 9 -1.64 11.60 19.92
CA LEU A 9 -2.56 12.33 19.06
C LEU A 9 -2.87 11.57 17.76
N ALA A 10 -1.88 10.93 17.16
CA ALA A 10 -2.11 10.07 16.00
C ALA A 10 -3.07 8.92 16.34
N ALA A 11 -2.90 8.29 17.52
CA ALA A 11 -3.81 7.24 17.99
C ALA A 11 -5.24 7.75 18.23
N GLN A 12 -5.42 8.97 18.73
CA GLN A 12 -6.74 9.57 18.93
C GLN A 12 -7.44 9.93 17.61
N LEU A 13 -6.68 10.39 16.61
CA LEU A 13 -7.22 10.77 15.30
C LEU A 13 -7.40 9.58 14.36
N ALA A 14 -6.68 8.47 14.57
CA ALA A 14 -6.73 7.31 13.70
C ALA A 14 -8.14 6.74 13.47
N PRO A 15 -9.03 6.61 14.48
CA PRO A 15 -10.41 6.16 14.27
C PRO A 15 -11.21 7.11 13.37
N VAL A 16 -11.09 8.42 13.61
CA VAL A 16 -11.79 9.47 12.86
C VAL A 16 -11.35 9.48 11.39
N VAL A 17 -10.03 9.45 11.16
CA VAL A 17 -9.47 9.43 9.81
C VAL A 17 -9.81 8.12 9.09
N ARG A 18 -9.77 7.00 9.82
CA ARG A 18 -10.13 5.68 9.29
C ARG A 18 -11.58 5.65 8.80
N GLU A 19 -12.52 6.08 9.63
CA GLU A 19 -13.93 6.14 9.26
C GLU A 19 -14.15 7.01 8.01
N ALA A 20 -13.48 8.17 7.94
CA ALA A 20 -13.60 9.08 6.81
C ALA A 20 -13.13 8.48 5.48
N VAL A 21 -12.06 7.67 5.49
CA VAL A 21 -11.54 7.03 4.27
C VAL A 21 -12.31 5.76 3.92
N GLU A 22 -12.73 4.98 4.92
CA GLU A 22 -13.52 3.76 4.70
C GLU A 22 -14.91 4.10 4.12
N ALA A 23 -15.51 5.22 4.51
CA ALA A 23 -16.78 5.70 3.97
C ALA A 23 -16.75 6.00 2.46
N ILE A 24 -15.57 6.23 1.88
CA ILE A 24 -15.38 6.47 0.44
C ILE A 24 -14.69 5.29 -0.27
N GLY A 25 -14.56 4.13 0.40
CA GLY A 25 -14.03 2.90 -0.17
C GLY A 25 -12.49 2.77 -0.13
N PHE A 26 -11.82 3.52 0.75
CA PHE A 26 -10.36 3.46 0.91
C PHE A 26 -9.95 2.98 2.31
N ASP A 27 -8.74 2.44 2.41
CA ASP A 27 -8.12 2.01 3.65
C ASP A 27 -7.18 3.08 4.21
N LEU A 28 -7.23 3.30 5.53
CA LEU A 28 -6.19 4.05 6.23
C LEU A 28 -4.97 3.14 6.47
N GLU A 29 -3.87 3.45 5.80
CA GLU A 29 -2.62 2.71 5.96
C GLU A 29 -1.76 3.23 7.11
N THR A 30 -1.45 4.53 7.07
CA THR A 30 -0.62 5.18 8.09
C THR A 30 -1.17 6.57 8.38
N LEU A 31 -1.11 6.95 9.66
CA LEU A 31 -1.38 8.29 10.13
C LEU A 31 -0.23 8.75 11.01
N ASP A 32 0.44 9.82 10.60
CA ASP A 32 1.50 10.45 11.38
C ASP A 32 1.15 11.90 11.68
N VAL A 33 1.30 12.30 12.94
CA VAL A 33 1.04 13.67 13.38
C VAL A 33 2.29 14.25 14.02
N ASN A 34 2.87 15.25 13.36
CA ASN A 34 4.13 15.87 13.77
C ASN A 34 3.96 17.37 14.03
N GLN A 35 4.76 17.92 14.94
CA GLN A 35 4.85 19.36 15.11
C GLN A 35 5.75 19.95 14.02
N ALA A 36 5.24 20.94 13.27
CA ALA A 36 5.95 21.64 12.21
C ALA A 36 5.89 23.16 12.45
N GLY A 37 6.85 23.67 13.23
CA GLY A 37 6.84 25.07 13.67
C GLY A 37 5.60 25.39 14.50
N ARG A 38 4.79 26.36 14.04
CA ARG A 38 3.54 26.78 14.71
C ARG A 38 2.31 25.95 14.32
N ARG A 39 2.44 25.03 13.36
CA ARG A 39 1.33 24.18 12.87
C ARG A 39 1.62 22.72 13.19
N ARG A 40 0.58 21.90 13.17
CA ARG A 40 0.75 20.44 13.06
C ARG A 40 0.83 20.02 11.60
N LEU A 41 1.57 18.97 11.32
CA LEU A 41 1.59 18.29 10.04
C LEU A 41 0.93 16.92 10.23
N VAL A 42 -0.21 16.73 9.58
CA VAL A 42 -0.99 15.49 9.59
C VAL A 42 -0.74 14.80 8.25
N LYS A 43 0.02 13.72 8.27
CA LYS A 43 0.32 12.91 7.09
C LYS A 43 -0.55 11.67 7.10
N VAL A 44 -1.30 11.49 6.03
CA VAL A 44 -2.23 10.39 5.85
C VAL A 44 -1.81 9.63 4.61
N VAL A 45 -1.54 8.34 4.79
CA VAL A 45 -1.37 7.42 3.67
C VAL A 45 -2.67 6.64 3.53
N VAL A 46 -3.34 6.83 2.40
CA VAL A 46 -4.58 6.12 2.05
C VAL A 46 -4.31 5.14 0.94
N ASP A 47 -5.10 4.09 0.86
CA ASP A 47 -4.91 3.01 -0.10
C ASP A 47 -6.24 2.46 -0.58
N GLY A 48 -6.24 1.74 -1.70
CA GLY A 48 -7.45 1.15 -2.28
C GLY A 48 -7.13 -0.19 -2.92
N ASP A 49 -8.15 -1.02 -3.10
CA ASP A 49 -8.00 -2.39 -3.63
C ASP A 49 -7.39 -2.41 -5.03
N GLU A 50 -7.76 -1.46 -5.90
CA GLU A 50 -7.23 -1.31 -7.26
C GLU A 50 -6.06 -0.30 -7.34
N GLY A 51 -5.57 0.16 -6.19
CA GLY A 51 -4.73 1.34 -6.09
C GLY A 51 -5.56 2.63 -6.13
N ILE A 52 -4.90 3.76 -5.88
CA ILE A 52 -5.54 5.07 -5.90
C ILE A 52 -4.80 6.02 -6.84
N GLY A 53 -5.55 6.70 -7.71
CA GLY A 53 -5.05 7.74 -8.58
C GLY A 53 -5.10 9.11 -7.89
N LEU A 54 -4.79 10.15 -8.67
CA LEU A 54 -4.74 11.52 -8.16
C LEU A 54 -6.13 12.03 -7.73
N ASP A 55 -7.17 11.65 -8.46
CA ASP A 55 -8.54 12.07 -8.17
C ASP A 55 -9.06 11.41 -6.87
N GLU A 56 -8.74 10.14 -6.66
CA GLU A 56 -9.03 9.40 -5.42
C GLU A 56 -8.28 9.99 -4.23
N VAL A 57 -6.99 10.32 -4.38
CA VAL A 57 -6.22 11.03 -3.35
C VAL A 57 -6.84 12.40 -3.03
N ALA A 58 -7.31 13.13 -4.04
CA ALA A 58 -7.99 14.40 -3.83
C ALA A 58 -9.34 14.23 -3.11
N GLN A 59 -10.09 13.16 -3.42
CA GLN A 59 -11.32 12.81 -2.72
C GLN A 59 -11.04 12.47 -1.25
N ALA A 60 -10.05 11.62 -0.98
CA ALA A 60 -9.62 11.29 0.36
C ALA A 60 -9.16 12.53 1.14
N SER A 61 -8.42 13.43 0.51
CA SER A 61 -7.99 14.71 1.11
C SER A 61 -9.18 15.55 1.58
N ARG A 62 -10.23 15.70 0.74
CA ARG A 62 -11.46 16.42 1.12
C ARG A 62 -12.20 15.75 2.26
N ALA A 63 -12.37 14.42 2.20
CA ALA A 63 -13.08 13.66 3.23
C ALA A 63 -12.37 13.74 4.59
N VAL A 64 -11.05 13.54 4.59
CA VAL A 64 -10.25 13.62 5.81
C VAL A 64 -10.22 15.04 6.35
N SER A 65 -10.08 16.07 5.50
CA SER A 65 -10.14 17.46 5.97
C SER A 65 -11.46 17.75 6.69
N ALA A 66 -12.61 17.39 6.09
CA ALA A 66 -13.91 17.60 6.70
C ALA A 66 -14.06 16.87 8.05
N ALA A 67 -13.55 15.63 8.14
CA ALA A 67 -13.57 14.85 9.37
C ALA A 67 -12.69 15.47 10.46
N LEU A 68 -11.49 15.96 10.12
CA LEU A 68 -10.59 16.64 11.05
C LEU A 68 -11.14 18.00 11.49
N ASP A 69 -11.78 18.75 10.60
CA ASP A 69 -12.43 20.03 10.90
C ASP A 69 -13.58 19.83 11.90
N ALA A 70 -14.40 18.78 11.73
CA ALA A 70 -15.44 18.41 12.69
C ALA A 70 -14.88 18.00 14.08
N HIS A 71 -13.62 17.57 14.13
CA HIS A 71 -12.91 17.15 15.33
C HIS A 71 -11.74 18.07 15.69
N GLU A 72 -11.81 19.36 15.32
CA GLU A 72 -10.70 20.31 15.49
C GLU A 72 -10.19 20.41 16.94
N HIS A 73 -11.07 20.15 17.90
CA HIS A 73 -10.78 20.13 19.34
C HIS A 73 -9.71 19.08 19.71
N LEU A 74 -9.54 18.00 18.93
CA LEU A 74 -8.49 17.00 19.13
C LEU A 74 -7.12 17.48 18.65
N ILE A 75 -7.07 18.19 17.51
CA ILE A 75 -5.82 18.72 16.93
C ILE A 75 -5.29 19.90 17.74
N ALA A 76 -6.18 20.71 18.33
CA ALA A 76 -5.84 21.85 19.19
C ALA A 76 -4.86 22.83 18.52
N GLY A 77 -5.23 23.34 17.33
CA GLY A 77 -4.49 24.38 16.62
C GLY A 77 -4.46 24.20 15.10
N PRO A 78 -3.83 25.13 14.37
CA PRO A 78 -3.75 25.05 12.92
C PRO A 78 -2.91 23.85 12.46
N TYR A 79 -3.34 23.20 11.39
CA TYR A 79 -2.63 22.06 10.81
C TYR A 79 -2.47 22.18 9.29
N THR A 80 -1.54 21.40 8.75
CA THR A 80 -1.39 21.13 7.32
C THR A 80 -1.69 19.65 7.12
N LEU A 81 -2.56 19.34 6.16
CA LEU A 81 -2.90 17.97 5.78
C LEU A 81 -2.11 17.59 4.52
N GLU A 82 -1.41 16.47 4.58
CA GLU A 82 -0.80 15.80 3.44
C GLU A 82 -1.47 14.44 3.28
N VAL A 83 -2.10 14.19 2.13
CA VAL A 83 -2.68 12.89 1.79
C VAL A 83 -1.96 12.34 0.57
N THR A 84 -1.53 11.09 0.66
CA THR A 84 -0.80 10.40 -0.41
C THR A 84 -1.23 8.94 -0.49
N SER A 85 -0.98 8.32 -1.65
CA SER A 85 -0.93 6.87 -1.76
C SER A 85 0.35 6.32 -1.13
N PRO A 86 0.46 5.00 -0.91
CA PRO A 86 1.73 4.39 -0.60
C PRO A 86 2.77 4.70 -1.69
N GLY A 87 4.00 5.02 -1.27
CA GLY A 87 5.13 5.10 -2.21
C GLY A 87 5.48 3.73 -2.79
N ALA A 88 6.12 3.71 -3.96
CA ALA A 88 6.56 2.49 -4.65
C ALA A 88 7.51 1.62 -3.78
N ASP A 89 8.31 2.25 -2.92
CA ASP A 89 9.25 1.57 -2.02
C ASP A 89 8.59 0.94 -0.78
N ARG A 90 7.26 0.98 -0.67
CA ARG A 90 6.54 0.42 0.48
C ARG A 90 6.71 -1.10 0.50
N PRO A 91 7.14 -1.67 1.64
CA PRO A 91 7.25 -3.11 1.75
C PRO A 91 5.89 -3.80 1.80
N LEU A 92 5.77 -4.92 1.09
CA LEU A 92 4.60 -5.79 1.07
C LEU A 92 4.59 -6.69 2.33
N THR A 93 4.07 -6.14 3.43
CA THR A 93 4.07 -6.82 4.74
C THR A 93 2.79 -7.58 5.12
N ARG A 94 1.64 -7.30 4.49
CA ARG A 94 0.35 -7.92 4.82
C ARG A 94 -0.20 -8.69 3.60
N PRO A 95 -1.00 -9.75 3.80
CA PRO A 95 -1.62 -10.51 2.70
C PRO A 95 -2.35 -9.63 1.67
N ARG A 96 -3.11 -8.63 2.15
CA ARG A 96 -3.80 -7.66 1.28
C ARG A 96 -2.87 -6.92 0.33
N HIS A 97 -1.62 -6.66 0.75
CA HIS A 97 -0.64 -5.96 -0.09
C HIS A 97 -0.20 -6.82 -1.28
N TRP A 98 -0.14 -8.15 -1.09
CA TRP A 98 0.19 -9.09 -2.16
C TRP A 98 -0.99 -9.28 -3.11
N LYS A 99 -2.21 -9.46 -2.57
CA LYS A 99 -3.43 -9.62 -3.37
C LYS A 99 -3.63 -8.47 -4.37
N ARG A 100 -3.48 -7.21 -3.94
CA ARG A 100 -3.57 -6.03 -4.83
C ARG A 100 -2.38 -5.87 -5.78
N SER A 101 -1.23 -6.43 -5.44
CA SER A 101 -0.02 -6.35 -6.28
C SER A 101 -0.02 -7.41 -7.37
N ARG A 102 -1.12 -8.16 -7.58
CA ARG A 102 -1.25 -9.16 -8.64
C ARG A 102 -0.80 -8.60 -9.98
N LEU A 103 -0.05 -9.41 -10.73
CA LEU A 103 0.60 -9.10 -12.00
C LEU A 103 1.71 -8.03 -11.94
N ARG A 104 2.00 -7.42 -10.79
CA ARG A 104 3.11 -6.48 -10.63
C ARG A 104 4.42 -7.23 -10.43
N LEU A 105 5.51 -6.67 -10.93
CA LEU A 105 6.86 -7.13 -10.59
C LEU A 105 7.20 -6.69 -9.18
N VAL A 106 7.76 -7.60 -8.39
CA VAL A 106 8.27 -7.31 -7.05
C VAL A 106 9.73 -7.70 -6.94
N LYS A 107 10.46 -6.92 -6.14
CA LYS A 107 11.81 -7.26 -5.70
C LYS A 107 11.74 -7.86 -4.30
N VAL A 108 12.17 -9.10 -4.15
CA VAL A 108 12.05 -9.91 -2.94
C VAL A 108 13.43 -10.20 -2.35
N LYS A 109 13.54 -10.10 -1.04
CA LYS A 109 14.69 -10.47 -0.22
C LYS A 109 14.23 -11.50 0.81
N GLN A 110 14.88 -12.67 0.79
CA GLN A 110 14.76 -13.70 1.82
C GLN A 110 16.07 -13.76 2.63
N PRO A 111 16.05 -14.31 3.85
CA PRO A 111 17.26 -14.53 4.64
C PRO A 111 18.32 -15.27 3.82
N ASP A 112 19.56 -14.80 3.87
CA ASP A 112 20.74 -15.40 3.22
C ASP A 112 20.66 -15.55 1.69
N GLN A 113 19.69 -14.93 1.01
CA GLN A 113 19.57 -14.94 -0.45
C GLN A 113 19.85 -13.56 -1.04
N VAL A 114 20.41 -13.51 -2.26
CA VAL A 114 20.50 -12.26 -3.05
C VAL A 114 19.09 -11.78 -3.39
N GLU A 115 18.88 -10.46 -3.49
CA GLU A 115 17.60 -9.92 -3.96
C GLU A 115 17.26 -10.50 -5.35
N TRP A 116 16.00 -10.89 -5.53
CA TRP A 116 15.52 -11.46 -6.78
C TRP A 116 14.16 -10.90 -7.14
N PHE A 117 13.79 -11.02 -8.42
CA PHE A 117 12.55 -10.49 -8.95
C PHE A 117 11.56 -11.60 -9.24
N GLY A 118 10.29 -11.34 -8.98
CA GLY A 118 9.20 -12.23 -9.36
C GLY A 118 7.93 -11.45 -9.64
N ARG A 119 7.11 -11.94 -10.56
CA ARG A 119 5.80 -11.34 -10.82
C ARG A 119 4.74 -11.98 -9.93
N VAL A 120 3.96 -11.14 -9.26
CA VAL A 120 2.94 -11.57 -8.29
C VAL A 120 1.80 -12.30 -8.99
N GLY A 121 1.52 -13.51 -8.56
CA GLY A 121 0.36 -14.30 -8.92
C GLY A 121 -0.70 -14.30 -7.82
N GLU A 122 -1.36 -15.44 -7.65
CA GLU A 122 -2.35 -15.63 -6.60
C GLU A 122 -1.71 -15.56 -5.20
N ALA A 123 -2.40 -14.88 -4.28
CA ALA A 123 -1.99 -14.68 -2.91
C ALA A 123 -3.14 -15.04 -1.96
N ASP A 124 -2.83 -15.79 -0.90
CA ASP A 124 -3.78 -16.17 0.15
C ASP A 124 -3.35 -15.57 1.48
N ASP A 125 -3.77 -16.15 2.60
CA ASP A 125 -3.51 -15.59 3.92
C ASP A 125 -2.14 -16.00 4.48
N THR A 126 -1.45 -16.98 3.89
CA THR A 126 -0.14 -17.47 4.37
C THR A 126 1.01 -17.19 3.40
N GLY A 127 0.71 -17.09 2.10
CA GLY A 127 1.75 -16.92 1.10
C GLY A 127 1.28 -16.38 -0.24
N VAL A 128 2.22 -16.32 -1.17
CA VAL A 128 2.02 -15.80 -2.53
C VAL A 128 2.72 -16.68 -3.56
N VAL A 129 2.09 -16.86 -4.71
CA VAL A 129 2.71 -17.45 -5.89
C VAL A 129 3.46 -16.34 -6.64
N LEU A 130 4.73 -16.57 -6.96
CA LEU A 130 5.57 -15.67 -7.73
C LEU A 130 6.07 -16.39 -8.98
N LEU A 131 5.92 -15.75 -10.14
CA LEU A 131 6.56 -16.19 -11.37
C LEU A 131 8.00 -15.67 -11.39
N VAL A 132 8.96 -16.59 -11.36
CA VAL A 132 10.40 -16.29 -11.34
C VAL A 132 11.04 -16.96 -12.53
N LYS A 133 11.52 -16.18 -13.51
CA LYS A 133 12.17 -16.69 -14.73
C LYS A 133 11.36 -17.79 -15.45
N GLY A 134 10.04 -17.63 -15.52
CA GLY A 134 9.13 -18.59 -16.18
C GLY A 134 8.60 -19.72 -15.30
N GLU A 135 9.08 -19.86 -14.06
CA GLU A 135 8.61 -20.90 -13.13
C GLU A 135 7.73 -20.31 -12.01
N LEU A 136 6.61 -20.97 -11.71
CA LEU A 136 5.74 -20.60 -10.60
C LEU A 136 6.31 -21.14 -9.29
N ARG A 137 6.57 -20.25 -8.33
CA ARG A 137 7.10 -20.59 -7.01
C ARG A 137 6.19 -20.01 -5.93
N ARG A 138 5.71 -20.86 -5.01
CA ARG A 138 5.05 -20.40 -3.78
C ARG A 138 6.10 -19.93 -2.77
N VAL A 139 5.84 -18.78 -2.15
CA VAL A 139 6.66 -18.19 -1.08
C VAL A 139 5.75 -17.84 0.10
N GLU A 140 6.06 -18.39 1.28
CA GLU A 140 5.35 -18.05 2.52
C GLU A 140 5.83 -16.69 3.03
N TYR A 141 4.91 -15.87 3.55
CA TYR A 141 5.22 -14.50 3.98
C TYR A 141 6.29 -14.44 5.07
N GLU A 142 6.33 -15.43 5.96
CA GLU A 142 7.31 -15.52 7.05
C GLU A 142 8.76 -15.67 6.55
N THR A 143 8.95 -16.16 5.33
CA THR A 143 10.27 -16.34 4.72
C THR A 143 10.77 -15.10 3.98
N ILE A 144 9.96 -14.04 3.92
CA ILE A 144 10.28 -12.79 3.22
C ILE A 144 10.76 -11.77 4.26
N GLU A 145 12.02 -11.37 4.15
CA GLU A 145 12.59 -10.30 4.97
C GLU A 145 12.10 -8.93 4.48
N ARG A 146 12.05 -8.76 3.14
CA ARG A 146 11.58 -7.53 2.50
C ARG A 146 11.06 -7.85 1.10
N ALA A 147 9.94 -7.25 0.72
CA ALA A 147 9.48 -7.25 -0.66
C ALA A 147 8.91 -5.88 -1.02
N VAL A 148 9.26 -5.33 -2.18
CA VAL A 148 8.75 -4.03 -2.66
C VAL A 148 8.28 -4.17 -4.10
N VAL A 149 7.28 -3.39 -4.50
CA VAL A 149 6.81 -3.35 -5.89
C VAL A 149 7.84 -2.59 -6.73
N GLU A 150 8.29 -3.21 -7.82
CA GLU A 150 9.14 -2.57 -8.80
C GLU A 150 8.25 -1.82 -9.82
N VAL A 151 8.58 -0.57 -10.11
CA VAL A 151 7.83 0.23 -11.08
C VAL A 151 8.29 -0.13 -12.49
N GLU A 152 7.42 -0.82 -13.23
CA GLU A 152 7.63 -1.09 -14.65
C GLU A 152 6.95 0.00 -15.49
N PHE A 153 7.73 0.70 -16.32
CA PHE A 153 7.19 1.65 -17.30
C PHE A 153 6.70 0.97 -18.60
N LYS A 154 7.03 -0.33 -18.77
CA LYS A 154 6.57 -1.17 -19.87
C LYS A 154 5.47 -2.10 -19.36
N GLN A 155 4.55 -2.49 -20.25
CA GLN A 155 3.56 -3.51 -19.90
C GLN A 155 4.23 -4.85 -19.59
N PRO A 156 3.69 -5.63 -18.64
CA PRO A 156 4.14 -6.99 -18.38
C PRO A 156 4.15 -7.84 -19.66
N PRO A 157 5.15 -8.69 -19.87
CA PRO A 157 5.16 -9.62 -20.99
C PRO A 157 3.93 -10.52 -20.99
N VAL A 158 3.28 -10.68 -22.14
CA VAL A 158 2.03 -11.46 -22.29
C VAL A 158 2.22 -12.92 -21.87
N GLU A 159 3.40 -13.49 -22.14
CA GLU A 159 3.77 -14.85 -21.73
C GLU A 159 3.73 -15.03 -20.20
N GLU A 160 4.26 -14.06 -19.46
CA GLU A 160 4.24 -14.07 -18.00
C GLU A 160 2.81 -13.98 -17.45
N LEU A 161 1.97 -13.14 -18.06
CA LEU A 161 0.57 -13.02 -17.68
C LEU A 161 -0.19 -14.33 -17.93
N ALA A 162 0.04 -14.98 -19.07
CA ALA A 162 -0.61 -16.24 -19.40
C ALA A 162 -0.25 -17.36 -18.42
N LEU A 163 1.01 -17.46 -18.03
CA LEU A 163 1.48 -18.42 -17.01
C LEU A 163 0.80 -18.17 -15.65
N LEU A 164 0.63 -16.91 -15.26
CA LEU A 164 -0.04 -16.53 -14.01
C LEU A 164 -1.56 -16.76 -14.05
N GLU A 165 -2.19 -16.68 -15.22
CA GLU A 165 -3.60 -17.00 -15.41
C GLU A 165 -3.87 -18.51 -15.56
N GLY A 166 -2.83 -19.35 -15.56
CA GLY A 166 -2.96 -20.79 -15.82
C GLY A 166 -3.37 -21.11 -17.27
N LYS A 167 -3.33 -20.12 -18.17
CA LYS A 167 -3.50 -20.33 -19.60
C LYS A 167 -2.17 -20.83 -20.14
N HIS A 168 -2.07 -22.15 -20.34
CA HIS A 168 -1.02 -22.71 -21.16
C HIS A 168 -1.16 -22.06 -22.55
N LEU A 169 -0.25 -21.15 -22.91
CA LEU A 169 -0.09 -20.73 -24.29
C LEU A 169 0.28 -21.99 -25.05
N LYS A 170 -0.70 -22.61 -25.70
CA LYS A 170 -0.42 -23.61 -26.71
C LYS A 170 0.42 -22.90 -27.75
N GLU A 171 1.69 -23.26 -27.82
CA GLU A 171 2.55 -22.95 -28.95
C GLU A 171 1.84 -23.49 -30.20
N GLU A 172 1.27 -22.58 -31.00
CA GLU A 172 0.95 -22.89 -32.39
C GLU A 172 2.29 -23.02 -33.14
N SER A 173 2.75 -24.25 -33.23
CA SER A 173 3.72 -24.67 -34.22
C SER A 173 2.93 -25.01 -35.50
N GLU A 174 3.02 -24.16 -36.52
CA GLU A 174 3.00 -24.60 -37.93
C GLU A 174 3.77 -23.62 -38.83
#